data_AF-A0A6G1R6U3-F1
#
_entry.id   AF-A0A6G1R6U3-F1
#
_cell.length_a   1.000
_cell.length_b   1.000
_cell.length_c   1.000
_cell.angle_alpha   90.00
_cell.angle_beta   90.00
_cell.angle_gamma   90.00
#
_symmetry.space_group_name_H-M   'P 1'
#
loop_
_entity.id
_entity.type
_entity.pdbx_description
1 polymer ?
#
loop_
_entity_poly.entity_id
_entity_poly.type
_entity_poly.pdbx_seq_one_letter_code
_entity_poly.pdbx_strand_id
1 'polypeptide(L)'
;GPQVLSSSGRRLRLERFVGSLRALPRCPAPEGRLEREIASTVRKVVRDFVASWYRTVSSEPAFEAEVEKAMMGLAAELRQRMGRVDRQALAHRLLLLCGHHLQSYLQAREVLKGDPVGGRSLWWEYSRLAGPHPALRSPAAEVAYARAAVEMLLQALVPQPHLETRTGRFVVVELVTCNVLLPAIRKMADPDWINLLLIGAFSKKTWGEEPPRAPPVPDFLPFMVQP
;
A
#
# COMPACT_ATOMS: atom_id res chain seq x y z
N GLY A 1 -26.51 6.65 -18.70
CA GLY A 1 -25.49 6.09 -17.78
C GLY A 1 -25.67 4.58 -17.72
N PRO A 2 -24.59 3.79 -17.59
CA PRO A 2 -24.73 2.34 -17.62
C PRO A 2 -25.37 1.86 -16.31
N GLN A 3 -26.45 1.10 -16.45
CA GLN A 3 -27.25 0.58 -15.36
C GLN A 3 -26.80 -0.87 -15.10
N VAL A 4 -26.20 -1.13 -13.94
CA VAL A 4 -25.92 -2.50 -13.48
C VAL A 4 -27.07 -2.92 -12.57
N LEU A 5 -27.94 -3.77 -13.11
CA LEU A 5 -29.06 -4.37 -12.39
C LEU A 5 -28.57 -5.58 -11.57
N SER A 6 -28.68 -5.49 -10.25
CA SER A 6 -28.58 -6.63 -9.34
C SER A 6 -29.95 -7.29 -9.20
N SER A 7 -29.99 -8.62 -9.24
CA SER A 7 -31.18 -9.49 -9.27
C SER A 7 -32.08 -9.46 -8.01
N SER A 8 -31.88 -8.51 -7.08
CA SER A 8 -32.59 -8.49 -5.79
C SER A 8 -33.28 -7.17 -5.46
N GLY A 9 -33.52 -6.29 -6.44
CA GLY A 9 -34.37 -5.09 -6.29
C GLY A 9 -33.87 -4.02 -5.28
N ARG A 10 -32.79 -4.27 -4.53
CA ARG A 10 -32.15 -3.28 -3.67
C ARG A 10 -31.23 -2.40 -4.49
N ARG A 11 -31.76 -1.25 -4.89
CA ARG A 11 -31.03 -0.15 -5.52
C ARG A 11 -30.02 0.41 -4.51
N LEU A 12 -28.73 0.08 -4.66
CA LEU A 12 -27.66 0.71 -3.88
C LEU A 12 -27.58 2.18 -4.33
N ARG A 13 -28.23 3.09 -3.58
CA ARG A 13 -28.18 4.53 -3.82
C ARG A 13 -26.81 5.07 -3.40
N LEU A 14 -25.84 4.99 -4.31
CA LEU A 14 -24.50 5.58 -4.14
C LEU A 14 -24.55 7.12 -4.06
N GLU A 15 -25.67 7.73 -4.47
CA GLU A 15 -25.97 9.17 -4.40
C GLU A 15 -25.63 9.80 -3.03
N ARG A 16 -25.90 9.07 -1.93
CA ARG A 16 -25.64 9.57 -0.56
C ARG A 16 -24.17 9.59 -0.18
N PHE A 17 -23.32 8.79 -0.84
CA PHE A 17 -21.88 8.78 -0.62
C PHE A 17 -21.17 9.88 -1.43
N VAL A 18 -21.70 10.21 -2.62
CA VAL A 18 -21.13 11.24 -3.50
C VAL A 18 -21.22 12.63 -2.87
N GLY A 19 -22.30 12.95 -2.15
CA GLY A 19 -22.45 14.24 -1.47
C GLY A 19 -21.42 14.51 -0.34
N SER A 20 -20.72 13.47 0.14
CA SER A 20 -19.66 13.61 1.16
C SER A 20 -18.26 13.76 0.56
N LEU A 21 -18.10 13.61 -0.76
CA LEU A 21 -16.82 13.80 -1.46
C LEU A 21 -16.58 15.28 -1.79
N ARG A 22 -16.78 16.17 -0.80
CA ARG A 22 -16.35 17.56 -0.94
C ARG A 22 -14.82 17.53 -1.10
N ALA A 23 -14.30 18.15 -2.15
CA ALA A 23 -12.86 18.30 -2.33
C ALA A 23 -12.29 18.89 -1.04
N LEU A 24 -11.55 18.08 -0.28
CA LEU A 24 -10.80 18.54 0.88
C LEU A 24 -9.93 19.71 0.40
N PRO A 25 -9.91 20.86 1.10
CA PRO A 25 -8.93 21.89 0.82
C PRO A 25 -7.56 21.22 0.75
N ARG A 26 -6.75 21.53 -0.27
CA ARG A 26 -5.32 21.18 -0.29
C ARG A 26 -4.69 21.90 0.90
N CYS A 27 -4.73 21.26 2.07
CA CYS A 27 -4.01 21.72 3.23
C CYS A 27 -2.53 21.69 2.86
N PRO A 28 -1.73 22.74 3.15
CA PRO A 28 -0.28 22.73 2.94
C PRO A 28 0.49 21.96 4.03
N ALA A 29 -0.15 21.68 5.18
CA ALA A 29 0.43 20.89 6.28
C ALA A 29 0.78 19.40 6.01
N PRO A 30 0.09 18.64 5.12
CA PRO A 30 0.38 17.23 4.87
C PRO A 30 1.63 17.01 4.02
N GLU A 31 2.02 17.95 3.15
CA GLU A 31 3.23 17.80 2.33
C GLU A 31 4.51 17.89 3.19
N GLY A 32 4.58 18.88 4.08
CA GLY A 32 5.72 19.01 5.00
C GLY A 32 5.81 17.84 6.00
N ARG A 33 4.68 17.25 6.41
CA ARG A 33 4.69 16.04 7.24
C ARG A 33 5.23 14.85 6.45
N LEU A 34 4.75 14.63 5.23
CA LEU A 34 5.22 13.55 4.37
C LEU A 34 6.73 13.65 4.11
N GLU A 35 7.23 14.84 3.79
CA GLU A 35 8.67 15.06 3.56
C GLU A 35 9.50 14.74 4.80
N ARG A 36 9.03 15.13 6.00
CA ARG A 36 9.70 14.76 7.26
C ARG A 36 9.70 13.26 7.49
N GLU A 37 8.59 12.56 7.23
CA GLU A 37 8.52 11.11 7.37
C GLU A 37 9.41 10.39 6.36
N ILE A 38 9.49 10.88 5.11
CA ILE A 38 10.42 10.36 4.09
C ILE A 38 11.86 10.51 4.59
N ALA A 39 12.27 11.73 4.96
CA ALA A 39 13.63 11.98 5.43
C ALA A 39 13.97 11.18 6.69
N SER A 40 13.00 11.03 7.60
CA SER A 40 13.11 10.23 8.82
C SER A 40 13.25 8.74 8.52
N THR A 41 12.58 8.24 7.48
CA THR A 41 12.66 6.85 7.04
C THR A 41 14.00 6.57 6.36
N VAL A 42 14.43 7.43 5.43
CA VAL A 42 15.73 7.30 4.76
C VAL A 42 16.86 7.29 5.77
N ARG A 43 16.89 8.22 6.73
CA ARG A 43 17.91 8.25 7.79
C ARG A 43 17.94 6.98 8.63
N LYS A 44 16.77 6.41 8.97
CA LYS A 44 16.72 5.12 9.68
C LYS A 44 17.28 3.98 8.83
N VAL A 45 16.93 3.95 7.54
CA VAL A 45 17.46 2.93 6.62
C VAL A 45 18.98 3.00 6.51
N VAL A 46 19.52 4.20 6.30
CA VAL A 46 20.98 4.41 6.22
C VAL A 46 21.65 4.02 7.54
N ARG A 47 21.10 4.44 8.68
CA ARG A 47 21.64 4.08 10.01
C ARG A 47 21.64 2.57 10.26
N ASP A 48 20.51 1.90 10.00
CA ASP A 48 20.30 0.52 10.44
C ASP A 48 20.85 -0.51 9.44
N PHE A 49 20.85 -0.21 8.14
CA PHE A 49 21.21 -1.16 7.08
C PHE A 49 22.47 -0.80 6.29
N VAL A 50 22.99 0.43 6.41
CA VAL A 50 24.21 0.86 5.69
C VAL A 50 25.33 1.09 6.69
N ALA A 51 25.15 2.04 7.61
CA ALA A 51 26.15 2.44 8.58
C ALA A 51 26.54 1.30 9.53
N SER A 52 25.59 0.42 9.86
CA SER A 52 25.79 -0.72 10.78
C SER A 52 26.91 -1.67 10.35
N TRP A 53 27.08 -1.91 9.04
CA TRP A 53 28.17 -2.72 8.51
C TRP A 53 29.28 -1.86 7.90
N TYR A 54 28.96 -0.75 7.23
CA TYR A 54 29.96 0.03 6.51
C TYR A 54 31.03 0.61 7.44
N ARG A 55 30.64 1.03 8.66
CA ARG A 55 31.56 1.53 9.68
C ARG A 55 32.51 0.47 10.24
N THR A 56 32.24 -0.81 9.98
CA THR A 56 33.14 -1.91 10.34
C THR A 56 34.28 -2.08 9.33
N VAL A 57 34.13 -1.52 8.12
CA VAL A 57 35.09 -1.68 7.01
C VAL A 57 35.73 -0.37 6.55
N SER A 58 35.10 0.78 6.79
CA SER A 58 35.60 2.11 6.42
C SER A 58 35.15 3.18 7.41
N SER A 59 35.97 4.21 7.62
CA SER A 59 35.64 5.41 8.41
C SER A 59 35.20 6.60 7.55
N GLU A 60 35.17 6.45 6.22
CA GLU A 60 34.86 7.53 5.29
C GLU A 60 33.36 7.86 5.26
N PRO A 61 32.90 9.06 5.64
CA PRO A 61 31.47 9.36 5.70
C PRO A 61 30.81 9.57 4.32
N ALA A 62 31.61 9.73 3.26
CA ALA A 62 31.13 10.11 1.93
C ALA A 62 30.18 9.06 1.33
N PHE A 63 30.45 7.77 1.53
CA PHE A 63 29.59 6.70 1.01
C PHE A 63 28.20 6.72 1.66
N GLU A 64 28.12 6.84 2.99
CA GLU A 64 26.83 6.94 3.70
C GLU A 64 26.02 8.15 3.19
N ALA A 65 26.69 9.29 3.00
CA ALA A 65 26.07 10.52 2.50
C ALA A 65 25.55 10.39 1.05
N GLU A 66 26.31 9.75 0.16
CA GLU A 66 25.85 9.52 -1.22
C GLU A 66 24.69 8.51 -1.27
N VAL A 67 24.66 7.49 -0.41
CA VAL A 67 23.49 6.59 -0.30
C VAL A 67 22.26 7.34 0.21
N GLU A 68 22.39 8.17 1.24
CA GLU A 68 21.29 9.00 1.75
C GLU A 68 20.75 9.94 0.66
N LYS A 69 21.64 10.64 -0.03
CA LYS A 69 21.31 11.55 -1.13
C LYS A 69 20.64 10.82 -2.29
N ALA A 70 21.11 9.63 -2.67
CA ALA A 70 20.50 8.82 -3.70
C ALA A 70 19.07 8.39 -3.30
N MET A 71 18.87 7.89 -2.08
CA MET A 71 17.54 7.51 -1.58
C MET A 71 16.58 8.71 -1.51
N MET A 72 17.05 9.88 -1.06
CA MET A 72 16.27 11.11 -1.04
C MET A 72 15.90 11.57 -2.46
N GLY A 73 16.83 11.50 -3.41
CA GLY A 73 16.58 11.79 -4.83
C GLY A 73 15.50 10.88 -5.42
N LEU A 74 15.58 9.56 -5.16
CA LEU A 74 14.56 8.60 -5.58
C LEU A 74 13.19 8.91 -5.00
N ALA A 75 13.11 9.24 -3.71
CA ALA A 75 11.85 9.59 -3.07
C ALA A 75 11.26 10.90 -3.64
N ALA A 76 12.11 11.89 -3.94
CA ALA A 76 11.68 13.15 -4.54
C ALA A 76 11.13 12.93 -5.96
N GLU A 77 11.82 12.15 -6.80
CA GLU A 77 11.38 11.81 -8.16
C GLU A 77 10.05 11.04 -8.13
N LEU A 78 9.93 10.05 -7.23
CA LEU A 78 8.69 9.29 -7.04
C LEU A 78 7.53 10.22 -6.67
N ARG A 79 7.75 11.12 -5.70
CA ARG A 79 6.73 12.09 -5.28
C ARG A 79 6.32 13.01 -6.43
N GLN A 80 7.29 13.55 -7.18
CA GLN A 80 7.00 14.42 -8.32
C GLN A 80 6.10 13.69 -9.34
N ARG A 81 6.43 12.44 -9.68
CA ARG A 81 5.62 11.64 -10.61
C ARG A 81 4.24 11.33 -10.07
N MET A 82 4.14 10.95 -8.79
CA MET A 82 2.85 10.75 -8.13
C MET A 82 2.00 12.04 -8.13
N GLY A 83 2.64 13.21 -8.07
CA GLY A 83 1.96 14.52 -8.20
C GLY A 83 1.32 14.75 -9.58
N ARG A 84 1.81 14.09 -10.63
CA ARG A 84 1.29 14.17 -12.01
C ARG A 84 0.18 13.15 -12.30
N VAL A 85 -0.05 12.21 -11.40
CA VAL A 85 -1.11 11.20 -11.55
C VAL A 85 -2.47 11.85 -11.36
N ASP A 86 -3.37 11.66 -12.32
CA ASP A 86 -4.78 12.02 -12.16
C ASP A 86 -5.43 11.12 -11.12
N ARG A 87 -5.58 11.66 -9.91
CA ARG A 87 -6.13 10.95 -8.75
C ARG A 87 -7.59 10.57 -8.95
N GLN A 88 -8.37 11.38 -9.68
CA GLN A 88 -9.78 11.10 -9.94
C GLN A 88 -9.92 9.97 -10.95
N ALA A 89 -9.15 10.01 -12.04
CA ALA A 89 -9.15 8.92 -13.02
C ALA A 89 -8.64 7.61 -12.40
N LEU A 90 -7.61 7.67 -11.56
CA LEU A 90 -7.10 6.50 -10.84
C LEU A 90 -8.17 5.93 -9.88
N ALA A 91 -8.79 6.77 -9.05
CA ALA A 91 -9.84 6.34 -8.14
C ALA A 91 -11.02 5.73 -8.89
N HIS A 92 -11.44 6.33 -10.01
CA HIS A 92 -12.50 5.81 -10.84
C HIS A 92 -12.16 4.41 -11.41
N ARG A 93 -10.96 4.23 -11.96
CA ARG A 93 -10.49 2.93 -12.47
C ARG A 93 -10.42 1.87 -11.37
N LEU A 94 -9.93 2.23 -10.19
CA LEU A 94 -9.87 1.33 -9.04
C LEU A 94 -11.28 0.90 -8.58
N LEU A 95 -12.22 1.84 -8.48
CA LEU A 95 -13.60 1.53 -8.11
C LEU A 95 -14.28 0.61 -9.12
N LEU A 96 -14.08 0.84 -10.42
CA LEU A 96 -14.58 -0.05 -11.46
C LEU A 96 -13.97 -1.46 -11.35
N LEU A 97 -12.65 -1.56 -11.16
CA LEU A 97 -11.97 -2.83 -11.00
C LEU A 97 -12.49 -3.60 -9.78
N CYS A 98 -12.59 -2.95 -8.62
CA CYS A 98 -13.17 -3.52 -7.40
C CYS A 98 -14.62 -3.95 -7.63
N GLY A 99 -15.41 -3.14 -8.34
CA GLY A 99 -16.80 -3.45 -8.70
C GLY A 99 -16.91 -4.73 -9.54
N HIS A 100 -16.06 -4.89 -10.56
CA HIS A 100 -16.03 -6.12 -11.36
C HIS A 100 -15.64 -7.36 -10.56
N HIS A 101 -14.66 -7.24 -9.67
CA HIS A 101 -14.27 -8.34 -8.78
C HIS A 101 -15.39 -8.69 -7.78
N LEU A 102 -16.06 -7.69 -7.21
CA LEU A 102 -17.20 -7.92 -6.33
C LEU A 102 -18.35 -8.60 -7.06
N GLN A 103 -18.67 -8.17 -8.29
CA GLN A 103 -19.70 -8.80 -9.10
C GLN A 103 -19.37 -10.27 -9.40
N SER A 104 -18.12 -10.55 -9.81
CA SER A 104 -17.65 -11.92 -10.09
C SER A 104 -17.73 -12.80 -8.85
N TYR A 105 -17.36 -12.26 -7.68
CA TYR A 105 -17.48 -12.96 -6.39
C TYR A 105 -18.93 -13.26 -6.03
N LEU A 106 -19.85 -12.30 -6.18
CA LEU A 106 -21.27 -12.49 -5.88
C LEU A 106 -21.91 -13.54 -6.80
N GLN A 107 -21.56 -13.52 -8.09
CA GLN A 107 -22.00 -14.52 -9.05
C GLN A 107 -21.48 -15.92 -8.70
N ALA A 108 -20.18 -16.04 -8.40
CA ALA A 108 -19.60 -17.31 -7.96
C ALA A 108 -20.30 -17.85 -6.72
N ARG A 109 -20.61 -16.99 -5.74
CA ARG A 109 -21.36 -17.40 -4.54
C ARG A 109 -22.77 -17.87 -4.84
N GLU A 110 -23.47 -17.25 -5.78
CA GLU A 110 -24.83 -17.65 -6.13
C GLU A 110 -24.85 -19.02 -6.81
N VAL A 111 -23.86 -19.31 -7.67
CA VAL A 111 -23.67 -20.64 -8.26
C VAL A 111 -23.45 -21.70 -7.19
N LEU A 112 -22.60 -21.44 -6.18
CA LEU A 112 -22.36 -22.39 -5.08
C LEU A 112 -23.61 -22.65 -4.22
N LYS A 113 -24.49 -21.66 -4.03
CA LYS A 113 -25.76 -21.88 -3.32
C LYS A 113 -26.72 -22.78 -4.09
N GLY A 114 -26.73 -22.68 -5.42
CA GLY A 114 -27.59 -23.48 -6.30
C GLY A 114 -27.11 -24.91 -6.52
N ASP A 115 -25.84 -25.21 -6.26
CA ASP A 115 -25.24 -26.55 -6.37
C ASP A 115 -24.37 -26.87 -5.15
N PRO A 116 -24.99 -27.12 -3.97
CA PRO A 116 -24.26 -27.39 -2.73
C PRO A 116 -23.50 -28.73 -2.74
N VAL A 117 -23.84 -29.64 -3.66
CA VAL A 117 -23.25 -30.98 -3.78
C VAL A 117 -22.02 -30.99 -4.72
N GLY A 118 -21.88 -29.98 -5.57
CA GLY A 118 -20.92 -29.95 -6.67
C GLY A 118 -19.43 -29.97 -6.31
N GLY A 119 -19.04 -29.94 -5.03
CA GLY A 119 -17.63 -30.04 -4.60
C GLY A 119 -16.69 -28.92 -5.10
N ARG A 120 -17.23 -27.91 -5.80
CA ARG A 120 -16.45 -26.81 -6.40
C ARG A 120 -16.18 -25.73 -5.37
N SER A 121 -14.93 -25.28 -5.29
CA SER A 121 -14.55 -24.20 -4.38
C SER A 121 -15.00 -22.84 -4.93
N LEU A 122 -15.23 -21.89 -4.03
CA LEU A 122 -15.52 -20.51 -4.39
C LEU A 122 -14.43 -19.90 -5.28
N TRP A 123 -13.16 -20.22 -4.99
CA TRP A 123 -12.02 -19.76 -5.78
C TRP A 123 -12.06 -20.25 -7.21
N TRP A 124 -12.44 -21.52 -7.44
CA TRP A 124 -12.57 -22.08 -8.78
C TRP A 124 -13.63 -21.35 -9.60
N GLU A 125 -14.82 -21.19 -9.01
CA GLU A 125 -15.96 -20.52 -9.66
C GLU A 125 -15.65 -19.04 -9.97
N TYR A 126 -15.04 -18.36 -9.02
CA TYR A 126 -14.57 -16.98 -9.21
C TYR A 126 -13.50 -16.88 -10.31
N SER A 127 -12.50 -17.78 -10.31
CA SER A 127 -11.41 -17.78 -11.28
C SER A 127 -11.90 -18.03 -12.70
N ARG A 128 -12.96 -18.84 -12.86
CA ARG A 128 -13.61 -19.08 -14.15
C ARG A 128 -14.29 -17.83 -14.71
N LEU A 129 -14.88 -16.99 -13.85
CA LEU A 129 -15.59 -15.78 -14.26
C LEU A 129 -14.65 -14.60 -14.53
N ALA A 130 -13.70 -14.36 -13.64
CA ALA A 130 -12.84 -13.17 -13.70
C ALA A 130 -11.51 -13.39 -14.43
N GLY A 131 -11.02 -14.64 -14.47
CA GLY A 131 -9.65 -14.96 -14.84
C GLY A 131 -8.65 -14.48 -13.77
N PRO A 132 -7.84 -15.35 -13.15
CA PRO A 132 -6.87 -14.89 -12.17
C PRO A 132 -5.78 -14.04 -12.86
N HIS A 133 -5.38 -12.95 -12.20
CA HIS A 133 -4.25 -12.14 -12.63
C HIS A 133 -2.99 -13.03 -12.82
N PRO A 134 -2.10 -12.77 -13.81
CA PRO A 134 -0.93 -13.63 -14.07
C PRO A 134 -0.05 -13.90 -12.85
N ALA A 135 0.07 -12.92 -11.94
CA ALA A 135 0.80 -13.04 -10.68
C ALA A 135 0.21 -14.08 -9.71
N LEU A 136 -1.08 -14.43 -9.83
CA LEU A 136 -1.77 -15.38 -8.94
C LEU A 136 -1.66 -16.83 -9.39
N ARG A 137 -0.95 -17.12 -10.49
CA ARG A 137 -0.83 -18.49 -11.03
C ARG A 137 0.06 -19.39 -10.17
N SER A 138 1.07 -18.83 -9.52
CA SER A 138 1.96 -19.52 -8.58
C SER A 138 2.74 -18.51 -7.73
N PRO A 139 3.30 -18.93 -6.58
CA PRO A 139 4.19 -18.06 -5.79
C PRO A 139 5.39 -17.54 -6.61
N ALA A 140 5.93 -18.36 -7.52
CA ALA A 140 7.01 -17.93 -8.40
C ALA A 140 6.56 -16.85 -9.41
N ALA A 141 5.34 -16.96 -9.93
CA ALA A 141 4.76 -15.95 -10.83
C ALA A 141 4.51 -14.62 -10.11
N GLU A 142 4.09 -14.66 -8.85
CA GLU A 142 3.92 -13.47 -8.01
C GLU A 142 5.25 -12.72 -7.86
N VAL A 143 6.30 -13.43 -7.46
CA VAL A 143 7.65 -12.84 -7.30
C VAL A 143 8.19 -12.31 -8.62
N ALA A 144 8.03 -13.05 -9.72
CA ALA A 144 8.47 -12.60 -11.04
C ALA A 144 7.75 -11.33 -11.50
N TYR A 145 6.44 -11.23 -11.26
CA TYR A 145 5.67 -10.04 -11.59
C TYR A 145 6.08 -8.84 -10.73
N ALA A 146 6.28 -9.05 -9.42
CA ALA A 146 6.77 -8.01 -8.52
C ALA A 146 8.16 -7.51 -8.93
N ARG A 147 9.06 -8.42 -9.31
CA ARG A 147 10.40 -8.09 -9.83
C ARG A 147 10.32 -7.21 -11.08
N ALA A 148 9.50 -7.59 -12.05
CA ALA A 148 9.30 -6.81 -13.27
C ALA A 148 8.75 -5.40 -12.96
N ALA A 149 7.84 -5.29 -11.99
CA ALA A 149 7.33 -3.98 -11.54
C ALA A 149 8.43 -3.12 -10.88
N VAL A 150 9.29 -3.71 -10.04
CA VAL A 150 10.42 -3.01 -9.44
C VAL A 150 11.42 -2.56 -10.49
N GLU A 151 11.73 -3.39 -11.48
CA GLU A 151 12.62 -3.00 -12.58
C GLU A 151 12.08 -1.80 -13.36
N MET A 152 10.79 -1.80 -13.69
CA MET A 152 10.14 -0.66 -14.34
C MET A 152 10.16 0.59 -13.48
N LEU A 153 9.97 0.46 -12.16
CA LEU A 153 10.05 1.59 -11.22
C LEU A 153 11.48 2.14 -11.14
N LEU A 154 12.49 1.28 -11.02
CA LEU A 154 13.89 1.72 -10.93
C LEU A 154 14.35 2.40 -12.24
N GLN A 155 13.94 1.87 -13.40
CA GLN A 155 14.18 2.52 -14.69
C GLN A 155 13.56 3.93 -14.76
N ALA A 156 12.40 4.10 -14.15
CA ALA A 156 11.71 5.38 -14.10
C ALA A 156 12.34 6.36 -13.09
N LEU A 157 12.78 5.88 -11.93
CA LEU A 157 13.14 6.73 -10.79
C LEU A 157 14.63 7.00 -10.67
N VAL A 158 15.49 6.08 -11.12
CA VAL A 158 16.93 6.14 -10.85
C VAL A 158 17.64 6.88 -11.98
N PRO A 159 18.28 8.03 -11.72
CA PRO A 159 19.12 8.69 -12.71
C PRO A 159 20.39 7.86 -12.99
N GLN A 160 20.76 7.72 -14.27
CA GLN A 160 22.07 7.22 -14.68
C GLN A 160 23.15 8.05 -13.96
N PRO A 161 24.17 7.47 -13.29
CA PRO A 161 24.72 6.11 -13.45
C PRO A 161 24.49 5.13 -12.27
N HIS A 162 23.60 5.43 -11.31
CA HIS A 162 23.56 4.78 -9.98
C HIS A 162 23.20 3.27 -9.95
N LEU A 163 22.90 2.64 -11.10
CA LEU A 163 22.61 1.20 -11.25
C LEU A 163 23.20 0.60 -12.55
N GLU A 164 24.31 1.13 -13.06
CA GLU A 164 24.86 0.66 -14.35
C GLU A 164 25.46 -0.74 -14.29
N THR A 165 25.92 -1.19 -13.12
CA THR A 165 26.45 -2.55 -13.00
C THR A 165 25.30 -3.56 -12.98
N ARG A 166 25.40 -4.60 -13.81
CA ARG A 166 24.42 -5.70 -13.86
C ARG A 166 24.18 -6.32 -12.48
N THR A 167 25.26 -6.50 -11.71
CA THR A 167 25.21 -7.05 -10.35
C THR A 167 24.52 -6.10 -9.37
N GLY A 168 24.89 -4.81 -9.37
CA GLY A 168 24.27 -3.82 -8.48
C GLY A 168 22.77 -3.67 -8.75
N ARG A 169 22.38 -3.59 -10.02
CA ARG A 169 20.96 -3.55 -10.41
C ARG A 169 20.21 -4.79 -9.94
N PHE A 170 20.76 -5.98 -10.16
CA PHE A 170 20.12 -7.23 -9.73
C PHE A 170 19.89 -7.26 -8.21
N VAL A 171 20.91 -6.91 -7.42
CA VAL A 171 20.82 -6.89 -5.96
C VAL A 171 19.75 -5.89 -5.48
N VAL A 172 19.73 -4.67 -6.03
CA VAL A 172 18.75 -3.65 -5.65
C VAL A 172 17.33 -4.08 -6.02
N VAL A 173 17.14 -4.68 -7.20
CA VAL A 173 15.84 -5.23 -7.63
C VAL A 173 15.36 -6.30 -6.65
N GLU A 174 16.20 -7.28 -6.29
CA GLU A 174 15.80 -8.33 -5.34
C GLU A 174 15.48 -7.76 -3.96
N LEU A 175 16.30 -6.82 -3.48
CA LEU A 175 16.13 -6.20 -2.17
C LEU A 175 14.78 -5.48 -2.10
N VAL A 176 14.48 -4.63 -3.08
CA VAL A 176 13.22 -3.87 -3.12
C VAL A 176 12.03 -4.80 -3.35
N THR A 177 12.16 -5.82 -4.19
CA THR A 177 11.09 -6.80 -4.45
C THR A 177 10.70 -7.54 -3.18
N CYS A 178 11.68 -8.15 -2.51
CA CYS A 178 11.45 -9.05 -1.38
C CYS A 178 11.15 -8.31 -0.06
N ASN A 179 11.80 -7.17 0.17
CA ASN A 179 11.70 -6.47 1.46
C ASN A 179 10.72 -5.30 1.45
N VAL A 180 10.33 -4.79 0.27
CA VAL A 180 9.45 -3.61 0.18
C VAL A 180 8.16 -3.95 -0.55
N LEU A 181 8.24 -4.32 -1.83
CA LEU A 181 7.06 -4.44 -2.68
C LEU A 181 6.17 -5.64 -2.29
N LEU A 182 6.73 -6.83 -2.11
CA LEU A 182 5.96 -8.01 -1.72
C LEU A 182 5.31 -7.86 -0.33
N PRO A 183 6.02 -7.40 0.73
CA PRO A 183 5.39 -7.08 2.01
C PRO A 183 4.28 -6.03 1.90
N ALA A 184 4.48 -4.99 1.08
CA ALA A 184 3.44 -3.98 0.83
C ALA A 184 2.21 -4.58 0.15
N ILE A 185 2.38 -5.40 -0.89
CA ILE A 185 1.28 -6.10 -1.56
C ILE A 185 0.52 -6.98 -0.58
N ARG A 186 1.23 -7.78 0.23
CA ARG A 186 0.62 -8.63 1.27
C ARG A 186 -0.16 -7.80 2.28
N LYS A 187 0.38 -6.67 2.72
CA LYS A 187 -0.32 -5.78 3.66
C LYS A 187 -1.53 -5.09 3.03
N MET A 188 -1.47 -4.76 1.74
CA MET A 188 -2.60 -4.18 1.01
C MET A 188 -3.70 -5.21 0.71
N ALA A 189 -3.35 -6.49 0.59
CA ALA A 189 -4.28 -7.59 0.39
C ALA A 189 -4.92 -8.10 1.69
N ASP A 190 -4.39 -7.69 2.85
CA ASP A 190 -4.90 -8.03 4.17
C ASP A 190 -6.33 -7.48 4.36
N PRO A 191 -7.34 -8.33 4.60
CA PRO A 191 -8.73 -7.90 4.67
C PRO A 191 -8.98 -6.91 5.80
N ASP A 192 -8.28 -7.05 6.92
CA ASP A 192 -8.37 -6.12 8.06
C ASP A 192 -7.81 -4.74 7.70
N TRP A 193 -6.68 -4.70 6.99
CA TRP A 193 -6.13 -3.43 6.51
C TRP A 193 -7.05 -2.74 5.51
N ILE A 194 -7.63 -3.49 4.57
CA ILE A 194 -8.64 -2.95 3.64
C ILE A 194 -9.84 -2.41 4.41
N ASN A 195 -10.34 -3.16 5.39
CA ASN A 195 -11.47 -2.75 6.21
C ASN A 195 -11.17 -1.47 7.00
N LEU A 196 -10.01 -1.39 7.66
CA LEU A 196 -9.57 -0.18 8.37
C LEU A 196 -9.40 1.01 7.43
N LEU A 197 -8.92 0.79 6.21
CA LEU A 197 -8.79 1.84 5.19
C LEU A 197 -10.17 2.37 4.76
N LEU A 198 -11.14 1.48 4.53
CA LEU A 198 -12.52 1.87 4.21
C LEU A 198 -13.16 2.63 5.37
N ILE A 199 -13.01 2.13 6.61
CA ILE A 199 -13.49 2.82 7.80
C ILE A 199 -12.85 4.21 7.88
N GLY A 200 -11.54 4.33 7.72
CA GLY A 200 -10.83 5.61 7.78
C GLY A 200 -11.25 6.59 6.68
N ALA A 201 -11.55 6.09 5.48
CA ALA A 201 -11.97 6.91 4.34
C ALA A 201 -13.41 7.42 4.48
N PHE A 202 -14.32 6.64 5.09
CA PHE A 202 -15.75 6.95 5.16
C PHE A 202 -16.24 7.34 6.56
N SER A 203 -15.42 7.18 7.59
CA SER A 203 -15.77 7.63 8.95
C SER A 203 -15.70 9.15 9.01
N LYS A 204 -16.81 9.77 9.43
CA LYS A 204 -16.96 11.23 9.58
C LYS A 204 -16.07 11.87 10.65
N LYS A 205 -15.14 11.11 11.24
CA LYS A 205 -14.23 11.65 12.25
C LYS A 205 -13.25 12.59 11.54
N THR A 206 -13.49 13.88 11.69
CA THR A 206 -12.57 14.94 11.30
C THR A 206 -11.20 14.61 11.86
N TRP A 207 -10.22 14.43 10.97
CA TRP A 207 -8.80 14.23 11.28
C TRP A 207 -8.20 15.49 11.92
N GLY A 208 -8.74 15.92 13.06
CA GLY A 208 -8.40 17.17 13.73
C GLY A 208 -8.60 17.17 15.24
N GLU A 209 -9.18 16.11 15.83
CA GLU A 209 -9.15 15.97 17.29
C GLU A 209 -7.94 15.11 17.68
N GLU A 210 -6.92 15.80 18.19
CA GLU A 210 -5.87 15.17 19.00
C GLU A 210 -6.57 14.35 20.10
N PRO A 211 -6.23 13.06 20.29
CA PRO A 211 -6.85 12.26 21.34
C PRO A 211 -6.66 13.00 22.68
N PRO A 212 -7.69 13.11 23.53
CA PRO A 212 -7.54 13.76 24.83
C PRO A 212 -6.35 13.11 25.54
N ARG A 213 -5.41 13.95 26.01
CA ARG A 213 -4.23 13.46 26.75
C ARG A 213 -4.71 12.48 27.81
N ALA A 214 -4.20 11.26 27.75
CA ALA A 214 -4.45 10.30 28.81
C ALA A 214 -4.06 10.97 30.15
N PRO A 215 -4.88 10.83 31.21
CA PRO A 215 -4.46 11.29 32.53
C PRO A 215 -3.12 10.61 32.86
N PRO A 216 -2.21 11.32 33.56
CA PRO A 216 -0.92 10.74 33.93
C PRO A 216 -1.18 9.45 34.71
N VAL A 217 -0.72 8.33 34.16
CA VAL A 217 -0.75 7.03 34.85
C VAL A 217 0.29 7.15 35.97
N PRO A 218 -0.10 6.97 37.25
CA PRO A 218 0.87 6.97 38.34
C PRO A 218 1.87 5.82 38.14
N ASP A 219 3.17 6.12 38.27
CA ASP A 219 4.25 5.13 38.05
C ASP A 219 4.21 3.95 39.04
N PHE A 220 3.45 4.07 40.14
CA PHE A 220 3.33 3.02 41.15
C PHE A 220 1.91 2.94 41.72
N LEU A 221 1.39 1.72 41.86
CA LEU A 221 0.24 1.43 42.71
C LEU A 221 0.72 1.41 44.17
N PRO A 222 0.00 2.06 45.12
CA PRO A 222 0.35 1.98 46.53
C PRO A 222 0.17 0.54 47.03
N PHE A 223 1.28 -0.11 47.40
CA PHE A 223 1.23 -1.35 48.17
C PHE A 223 0.68 -1.02 49.56
N MET A 224 -0.55 -1.45 49.81
CA MET A 224 -1.13 -1.49 51.15
C MET A 224 -0.46 -2.61 51.92
N VAL A 225 0.55 -2.28 52.73
CA VAL A 225 1.05 -3.18 53.77
C VAL A 225 0.07 -3.05 54.95
N GLN A 226 -0.72 -4.09 55.19
CA GLN A 226 -1.50 -4.20 56.43
C GLN A 226 -0.59 -4.68 57.58
N PRO A 227 -0.81 -4.18 58.80
CA PRO A 227 0.00 -4.49 59.98
C PRO A 227 -0.16 -5.93 60.48
#